data_AF-A0AAN0NDS6-F1
#
_entry.id   AF-A0AAN0NDS6-F1
#
_cell.length_a   1.000
_cell.length_b   1.000
_cell.length_c   1.000
_cell.angle_alpha   90.00
_cell.angle_beta   90.00
_cell.angle_gamma   90.00
#
_symmetry.space_group_name_H-M   'P 1'
#
loop_
_entity.id
_entity.type
_entity.pdbx_description
1 polymer ?
#
loop_
_entity_poly.entity_id
_entity_poly.type
_entity_poly.pdbx_seq_one_letter_code
_entity_poly.pdbx_strand_id
1 'polypeptide(L)'
;MVLGLLLVLTGCSLNPFDRGPKLEFISNPISLEYGKVVDPKEFVKKYTTDEIFIGKYDPFTVGEQTIVYTLIRNGKEIEYTLTINITDTQNPRFTKKTEDILIMEGGTFDVKNYFEAFHDVDGKVPVTLLESFDSSKPGVHVMTAQAKNKNGNISTTNFTLAIKSKEEYEQIVANVTPKPAKKTHKKMQRDNSGSNSSAGNSNSGNTSSGGTYVEPERPQPAQKPSNKSFMFSDGYNIQTGLSACTKIYWAIFSVRKSLCRYKEWRGYWNRI
;
A
#
# COMPACT_ATOMS: atom_id res chain seq x y z
N MET A 1 30.53 -26.25 95.33
CA MET A 1 30.49 -26.09 93.85
C MET A 1 29.33 -25.19 93.49
N VAL A 2 29.58 -24.03 92.88
CA VAL A 2 28.83 -23.48 91.72
C VAL A 2 29.79 -22.47 91.09
N LEU A 3 30.38 -22.78 89.93
CA LEU A 3 31.13 -21.80 89.15
C LEU A 3 30.22 -21.34 88.01
N GLY A 4 29.52 -20.23 88.21
CA GLY A 4 28.55 -19.71 87.24
C GLY A 4 29.25 -19.16 86.01
N LEU A 5 29.41 -20.00 84.98
CA LEU A 5 29.96 -19.58 83.69
C LEU A 5 28.94 -18.69 82.96
N LEU A 6 29.01 -17.38 83.20
CA LEU A 6 28.14 -16.40 82.55
C LEU A 6 28.52 -16.26 81.07
N LEU A 7 27.91 -17.11 80.24
CA LEU A 7 28.16 -17.18 78.81
C LEU A 7 27.46 -15.99 78.11
N VAL A 8 28.17 -14.86 78.05
CA VAL A 8 27.69 -13.64 77.39
C VAL A 8 27.57 -13.89 75.88
N LEU A 9 26.36 -14.20 75.43
CA LEU A 9 26.01 -14.25 74.01
C LEU A 9 26.10 -12.83 73.45
N THR A 10 27.22 -12.51 72.81
CA THR A 10 27.39 -11.28 72.02
C THR A 10 26.42 -11.33 70.84
N GLY A 11 25.28 -10.66 71.00
CA GLY A 11 24.24 -10.62 69.97
C GLY A 11 24.80 -10.11 68.64
N CYS A 12 24.49 -10.83 67.56
CA CYS A 12 24.93 -10.45 66.21
C CYS A 12 24.34 -9.08 65.83
N SER A 13 25.16 -8.03 65.96
CA SER A 13 24.83 -6.70 65.44
C SER A 13 24.74 -6.77 63.92
N LEU A 14 23.52 -6.91 63.40
CA LEU A 14 23.21 -6.68 62.00
C LEU A 14 23.34 -5.18 61.72
N ASN A 15 24.58 -4.73 61.51
CA ASN A 15 24.88 -3.33 61.25
C ASN A 15 24.04 -2.87 60.04
N PRO A 16 23.33 -1.73 60.13
CA PRO A 16 22.49 -1.25 59.02
C PRO A 16 23.29 -0.90 57.76
N PHE A 17 24.62 -0.77 57.88
CA PHE A 17 25.55 -0.59 56.76
C PHE A 17 25.86 -1.88 55.99
N ASP A 18 25.86 -3.08 56.60
CA ASP A 18 26.20 -4.35 55.93
C ASP A 18 25.09 -4.88 55.00
N ARG A 19 24.13 -4.01 54.64
CA ARG A 19 23.08 -4.26 53.64
C ARG A 19 23.66 -4.17 52.24
N GLY A 20 24.19 -5.30 51.76
CA GLY A 20 24.64 -5.49 50.37
C GLY A 20 23.53 -5.24 49.32
N PRO A 21 23.84 -5.40 48.02
CA PRO A 21 22.93 -4.97 46.96
C PRO A 21 21.61 -5.75 46.98
N LYS A 22 20.53 -5.08 46.55
CA LYS A 22 19.21 -5.68 46.36
C LYS A 22 18.54 -5.12 45.11
N LEU A 23 17.86 -5.98 44.35
CA LEU A 23 16.98 -5.59 43.25
C LEU A 23 15.61 -6.29 43.36
N GLU A 24 14.58 -5.63 42.84
CA GLU A 24 13.20 -6.11 42.68
C GLU A 24 12.67 -5.61 41.32
N PHE A 25 12.29 -6.54 40.43
CA PHE A 25 11.68 -6.22 39.13
C PHE A 25 10.18 -5.88 39.28
N ILE A 26 9.59 -5.25 38.26
CA ILE A 26 8.13 -5.04 38.19
C ILE A 26 7.40 -6.40 38.06
N SER A 27 7.88 -7.26 37.16
CA SER A 27 7.55 -8.68 37.11
C SER A 27 8.76 -9.46 36.58
N ASN A 28 8.73 -10.79 36.71
CA ASN A 28 9.66 -11.69 36.04
C ASN A 28 8.88 -13.00 35.76
N PRO A 29 8.66 -13.42 34.50
CA PRO A 29 9.12 -12.77 33.27
C PRO A 29 8.41 -11.44 32.96
N ILE A 30 8.84 -10.77 31.89
CA ILE A 30 8.18 -9.64 31.23
C ILE A 30 7.89 -10.02 29.77
N SER A 31 6.71 -9.66 29.26
CA SER A 31 6.38 -9.79 27.82
C SER A 31 6.56 -8.44 27.11
N LEU A 32 7.18 -8.46 25.94
CA LEU A 32 7.36 -7.29 25.08
C LEU A 32 6.87 -7.59 23.66
N GLU A 33 6.32 -6.55 23.01
CA GLU A 33 5.95 -6.60 21.60
C GLU A 33 7.20 -6.47 20.72
N TYR A 34 7.18 -7.10 19.55
CA TYR A 34 8.26 -7.05 18.57
C TYR A 34 8.65 -5.61 18.19
N GLY A 35 9.95 -5.33 18.12
CA GLY A 35 10.48 -4.00 17.80
C GLY A 35 10.31 -2.94 18.91
N LYS A 36 9.65 -3.24 20.03
CA LYS A 36 9.44 -2.28 21.12
C LYS A 36 10.73 -2.06 21.94
N VAL A 37 11.39 -0.93 21.68
CA VAL A 37 12.52 -0.44 22.48
C VAL A 37 12.02 0.14 23.82
N VAL A 38 12.65 -0.26 24.92
CA VAL A 38 12.39 0.18 26.31
C VAL A 38 13.75 0.26 27.04
N ASP A 39 13.99 1.22 27.94
CA ASP A 39 15.21 1.18 28.77
C ASP A 39 15.06 0.05 29.81
N PRO A 40 15.98 -0.93 29.90
CA PRO A 40 15.94 -1.98 30.93
C PRO A 40 15.71 -1.48 32.37
N LYS A 41 16.08 -0.24 32.71
CA LYS A 41 15.79 0.38 34.00
C LYS A 41 14.28 0.49 34.30
N GLU A 42 13.44 0.64 33.27
CA GLU A 42 11.97 0.68 33.43
C GLU A 42 11.41 -0.64 33.96
N PHE A 43 12.14 -1.76 33.83
CA PHE A 43 11.73 -3.05 34.39
C PHE A 43 12.05 -3.20 35.89
N VAL A 44 12.77 -2.26 36.50
CA VAL A 44 13.19 -2.31 37.89
C VAL A 44 12.24 -1.51 38.78
N LYS A 45 11.47 -2.22 39.62
CA LYS A 45 10.51 -1.65 40.58
C LYS A 45 11.21 -0.97 41.76
N LYS A 46 12.30 -1.57 42.24
CA LYS A 46 13.14 -1.02 43.31
C LYS A 46 14.53 -1.66 43.29
N TYR A 47 15.55 -0.86 43.61
CA TYR A 47 16.90 -1.38 43.84
C TYR A 47 17.57 -0.66 45.02
N THR A 48 18.72 -1.17 45.43
CA THR A 48 19.60 -0.57 46.45
C THR A 48 21.01 -1.03 46.12
N THR A 49 21.85 -0.10 45.66
CA THR A 49 23.16 -0.35 45.08
C THR A 49 23.99 0.93 45.11
N ASP A 50 25.31 0.83 44.95
CA ASP A 50 26.19 1.98 44.76
C ASP A 50 26.50 2.12 43.25
N GLU A 51 26.75 1.00 42.56
CA GLU A 51 26.86 0.92 41.09
C GLU A 51 25.93 -0.17 40.50
N ILE A 52 25.57 -0.04 39.22
CA ILE A 52 24.74 -1.02 38.50
C ILE A 52 25.14 -1.11 37.02
N PHE A 53 25.43 -2.32 36.57
CA PHE A 53 25.65 -2.67 35.17
C PHE A 53 24.45 -3.49 34.68
N ILE A 54 23.99 -3.22 33.46
CA ILE A 54 22.81 -3.86 32.90
C ILE A 54 23.16 -4.42 31.52
N GLY A 55 22.85 -5.70 31.31
CA GLY A 55 23.01 -6.39 30.04
C GLY A 55 22.14 -5.80 28.94
N LYS A 56 22.52 -6.06 27.69
CA LYS A 56 21.73 -5.67 26.52
C LYS A 56 20.76 -6.78 26.15
N TYR A 57 19.65 -6.40 25.52
CA TYR A 57 18.73 -7.31 24.84
C TYR A 57 18.50 -6.80 23.41
N ASP A 58 17.93 -7.65 22.54
CA ASP A 58 17.57 -7.25 21.17
C ASP A 58 16.04 -7.24 20.98
N PRO A 59 15.38 -6.06 20.89
CA PRO A 59 13.95 -5.98 20.60
C PRO A 59 13.56 -6.48 19.19
N PHE A 60 14.53 -6.70 18.29
CA PHE A 60 14.32 -7.16 16.92
C PHE A 60 14.54 -8.67 16.72
N THR A 61 14.68 -9.44 17.81
CA THR A 61 14.69 -10.90 17.85
C THR A 61 13.57 -11.43 18.76
N VAL A 62 12.62 -12.19 18.19
CA VAL A 62 11.55 -12.86 18.96
C VAL A 62 12.04 -14.09 19.69
N GLY A 63 11.35 -14.44 20.78
CA GLY A 63 11.66 -15.55 21.67
C GLY A 63 11.96 -15.11 23.10
N GLU A 64 12.41 -16.06 23.91
CA GLU A 64 12.90 -15.80 25.27
C GLU A 64 14.33 -15.23 25.21
N GLN A 65 14.60 -14.18 25.98
CA GLN A 65 15.94 -13.63 26.22
C GLN A 65 16.12 -13.37 27.72
N THR A 66 17.37 -13.26 28.18
CA THR A 66 17.69 -12.93 29.58
C THR A 66 18.54 -11.67 29.66
N ILE A 67 18.11 -10.70 30.49
CA ILE A 67 18.93 -9.54 30.88
C ILE A 67 19.57 -9.84 32.24
N VAL A 68 20.89 -9.67 32.33
CA VAL A 68 21.66 -9.74 33.59
C VAL A 68 21.81 -8.33 34.16
N TYR A 69 21.58 -8.17 35.46
CA TYR A 69 21.77 -6.92 36.21
C TYR A 69 22.81 -7.18 37.30
N THR A 70 24.01 -6.63 37.14
CA THR A 70 25.12 -6.79 38.07
C THR A 70 25.16 -5.56 38.98
N LEU A 71 24.86 -5.76 40.27
CA LEU A 71 24.80 -4.69 41.27
C LEU A 71 25.99 -4.79 42.23
N ILE A 72 26.68 -3.67 42.43
CA ILE A 72 27.79 -3.57 43.39
C ILE A 72 27.36 -2.64 44.53
N ARG A 73 27.52 -3.12 45.77
CA ARG A 73 27.30 -2.32 46.98
C ARG A 73 28.24 -2.70 48.12
N ASN A 74 28.89 -1.72 48.75
CA ASN A 74 29.85 -1.93 49.85
C ASN A 74 30.92 -3.00 49.54
N GLY A 75 31.41 -3.07 48.29
CA GLY A 75 32.36 -4.09 47.84
C GLY A 75 31.77 -5.50 47.63
N LYS A 76 30.46 -5.70 47.78
CA LYS A 76 29.77 -6.94 47.41
C LYS A 76 29.06 -6.78 46.06
N GLU A 77 29.31 -7.73 45.17
CA GLU A 77 28.66 -7.88 43.87
C GLU A 77 27.57 -8.97 43.93
N ILE A 78 26.42 -8.75 43.27
CA ILE A 78 25.35 -9.75 43.07
C ILE A 78 24.73 -9.54 41.68
N GLU A 79 24.56 -10.62 40.93
CA GLU A 79 23.79 -10.65 39.67
C GLU A 79 22.32 -11.00 39.91
N TYR A 80 21.44 -10.35 39.14
CA TYR A 80 20.00 -10.65 39.05
C TYR A 80 19.61 -10.88 37.59
N THR A 81 18.89 -11.96 37.30
CA THR A 81 18.40 -12.28 35.94
C THR A 81 16.93 -11.93 35.76
N LEU A 82 16.62 -11.28 34.64
CA LEU A 82 15.26 -10.98 34.18
C LEU A 82 15.00 -11.73 32.86
N THR A 83 14.00 -12.59 32.85
CA THR A 83 13.52 -13.24 31.63
C THR A 83 12.57 -12.28 30.90
N ILE A 84 12.87 -12.00 29.63
CA ILE A 84 11.96 -11.26 28.74
C ILE A 84 11.49 -12.18 27.61
N ASN A 85 10.23 -12.07 27.25
CA ASN A 85 9.60 -12.83 26.17
C ASN A 85 9.15 -11.85 25.09
N ILE A 86 9.83 -11.86 23.95
CA ILE A 86 9.55 -10.98 22.82
C ILE A 86 8.66 -11.72 21.82
N THR A 87 7.44 -11.22 21.66
CA THR A 87 6.42 -11.80 20.78
C THR A 87 6.01 -10.80 19.72
N ASP A 88 5.88 -11.25 18.48
CA ASP A 88 5.23 -10.48 17.42
C ASP A 88 3.76 -10.88 17.37
N THR A 89 2.87 -9.94 17.67
CA THR A 89 1.40 -10.10 17.59
C THR A 89 0.79 -9.29 16.44
N GLN A 90 1.60 -8.52 15.70
CA GLN A 90 1.12 -7.62 14.66
C GLN A 90 1.06 -8.30 13.29
N ASN A 91 -0.01 -8.01 12.55
CA ASN A 91 -0.28 -8.61 11.25
C ASN A 91 0.07 -7.65 10.08
N PRO A 92 0.50 -8.16 8.92
CA PRO A 92 0.71 -7.34 7.72
C PRO A 92 -0.57 -6.61 7.29
N ARG A 93 -0.51 -5.28 7.17
CA ARG A 93 -1.63 -4.46 6.71
C ARG A 93 -1.57 -4.25 5.19
N PHE A 94 -2.66 -4.62 4.50
CA PHE A 94 -2.78 -4.42 3.05
C PHE A 94 -3.08 -2.96 2.66
N THR A 95 -2.61 -2.59 1.47
CA THR A 95 -3.00 -1.40 0.70
C THR A 95 -3.28 -1.81 -0.75
N LYS A 96 -4.46 -1.42 -1.25
CA LYS A 96 -4.93 -1.66 -2.63
C LYS A 96 -4.52 -0.47 -3.52
N LYS A 97 -4.01 -0.72 -4.73
CA LYS A 97 -3.48 0.31 -5.65
C LYS A 97 -4.46 0.79 -6.71
N THR A 98 -5.37 -0.07 -7.14
CA THR A 98 -6.43 0.24 -8.12
C THR A 98 -7.72 -0.41 -7.64
N GLU A 99 -8.88 0.18 -7.96
CA GLU A 99 -10.15 -0.43 -7.52
C GLU A 99 -10.53 -1.66 -8.34
N ASP A 100 -10.43 -1.57 -9.66
CA ASP A 100 -10.65 -2.69 -10.57
C ASP A 100 -9.35 -3.44 -10.86
N ILE A 101 -9.48 -4.75 -11.07
CA ILE A 101 -8.39 -5.66 -11.44
C ILE A 101 -8.85 -6.48 -12.65
N LEU A 102 -8.37 -6.10 -13.83
CA LEU A 102 -8.83 -6.62 -15.12
C LEU A 102 -7.64 -7.04 -15.98
N ILE A 103 -7.75 -8.23 -16.60
CA ILE A 103 -6.84 -8.69 -17.64
C ILE A 103 -7.62 -9.14 -18.87
N MET A 104 -6.94 -9.12 -20.02
CA MET A 104 -7.43 -9.82 -21.21
C MET A 104 -7.15 -11.31 -21.10
N GLU A 105 -7.94 -12.11 -21.82
CA GLU A 105 -7.70 -13.53 -22.08
C GLU A 105 -6.25 -13.80 -22.56
N GLY A 106 -5.62 -14.83 -22.01
CA GLY A 106 -4.20 -15.15 -22.21
C GLY A 106 -3.21 -14.15 -21.59
N GLY A 107 -3.70 -13.15 -20.87
CA GLY A 107 -2.89 -12.11 -20.22
C GLY A 107 -2.10 -12.61 -19.01
N THR A 108 -1.11 -11.81 -18.61
CA THR A 108 -0.30 -12.03 -17.39
C THR A 108 -0.83 -11.17 -16.24
N PHE A 109 -0.92 -11.76 -15.05
CA PHE A 109 -1.28 -11.06 -13.80
C PHE A 109 -0.21 -11.32 -12.74
N ASP A 110 0.19 -10.26 -12.02
CA ASP A 110 1.00 -10.33 -10.79
C ASP A 110 0.28 -9.48 -9.72
N VAL A 111 -0.03 -10.11 -8.58
CA VAL A 111 -0.72 -9.52 -7.44
C VAL A 111 0.00 -8.27 -6.89
N LYS A 112 1.34 -8.20 -7.01
CA LYS A 112 2.18 -7.08 -6.51
C LYS A 112 1.94 -5.76 -7.24
N ASN A 113 1.40 -5.82 -8.46
CA ASN A 113 1.01 -4.63 -9.22
C ASN A 113 -0.26 -3.96 -8.65
N TYR A 114 -1.08 -4.73 -7.93
CA TYR A 114 -2.40 -4.31 -7.44
C TYR A 114 -2.47 -4.18 -5.91
N PHE A 115 -1.63 -4.92 -5.19
CA PHE A 115 -1.56 -4.93 -3.73
C PHE A 115 -0.15 -4.72 -3.23
N GLU A 116 -0.03 -4.02 -2.10
CA GLU A 116 1.15 -4.04 -1.23
C GLU A 116 0.71 -4.35 0.20
N ALA A 117 1.64 -4.89 0.99
CA ALA A 117 1.47 -5.11 2.41
C ALA A 117 2.63 -4.49 3.18
N PHE A 118 2.34 -3.99 4.38
CA PHE A 118 3.31 -3.35 5.26
C PHE A 118 3.17 -3.93 6.68
N HIS A 119 4.28 -4.06 7.39
CA HIS A 119 4.34 -4.44 8.79
C HIS A 119 5.16 -3.37 9.52
N ASP A 120 4.69 -2.92 10.68
CA ASP A 120 5.19 -1.69 11.31
C ASP A 120 6.68 -1.77 11.74
N VAL A 121 7.22 -2.98 11.90
CA VAL A 121 8.63 -3.24 12.23
C VAL A 121 9.47 -3.67 11.02
N ASP A 122 9.00 -4.61 10.19
CA ASP A 122 9.74 -5.11 9.01
C ASP A 122 9.67 -4.17 7.78
N GLY A 123 8.71 -3.26 7.77
CA GLY A 123 8.38 -2.47 6.58
C GLY A 123 7.63 -3.29 5.52
N LYS A 124 8.13 -3.32 4.28
CA LYS A 124 7.38 -3.85 3.14
C LYS A 124 7.36 -5.39 3.10
N VAL A 125 6.17 -5.97 3.21
CA VAL A 125 5.95 -7.41 3.24
C VAL A 125 5.64 -7.95 1.82
N PRO A 126 6.22 -9.09 1.40
CA PRO A 126 5.88 -9.73 0.12
C PRO A 126 4.41 -10.16 0.07
N VAL A 127 3.74 -9.86 -1.05
CA VAL A 127 2.39 -10.35 -1.36
C VAL A 127 2.46 -11.52 -2.34
N THR A 128 1.69 -12.57 -2.06
CA THR A 128 1.50 -13.77 -2.87
C THR A 128 0.02 -14.00 -3.16
N LEU A 129 -0.28 -14.96 -4.04
CA LEU A 129 -1.61 -15.43 -4.37
C LEU A 129 -1.74 -16.86 -3.83
N LEU A 130 -2.86 -17.20 -3.16
CA LEU A 130 -3.03 -18.53 -2.57
C LEU A 130 -3.45 -19.60 -3.58
N GLU A 131 -4.27 -19.22 -4.56
CA GLU A 131 -4.79 -20.13 -5.58
C GLU A 131 -4.20 -19.87 -6.97
N SER A 132 -4.19 -20.89 -7.81
CA SER A 132 -3.89 -20.76 -9.23
C SER A 132 -5.15 -20.39 -10.02
N PHE A 133 -4.96 -19.65 -11.10
CA PHE A 133 -6.02 -19.28 -12.05
C PHE A 133 -5.55 -19.55 -13.47
N ASP A 134 -6.49 -19.69 -14.39
CA ASP A 134 -6.22 -19.92 -15.80
C ASP A 134 -6.61 -18.67 -16.60
N SER A 135 -5.62 -17.93 -17.12
CA SER A 135 -5.91 -16.72 -17.90
C SER A 135 -6.53 -16.97 -19.27
N SER A 136 -6.60 -18.23 -19.73
CA SER A 136 -7.35 -18.62 -20.94
C SER A 136 -8.84 -18.83 -20.70
N LYS A 137 -9.35 -18.60 -19.48
CA LYS A 137 -10.77 -18.72 -19.14
C LYS A 137 -11.39 -17.36 -18.78
N PRO A 138 -12.00 -16.65 -19.76
CA PRO A 138 -12.80 -15.45 -19.51
C PRO A 138 -13.87 -15.68 -18.43
N GLY A 139 -14.15 -14.62 -17.66
CA GLY A 139 -15.07 -14.68 -16.53
C GLY A 139 -14.66 -13.76 -15.38
N VAL A 140 -15.32 -13.95 -14.25
CA VAL A 140 -15.10 -13.19 -13.01
C VAL A 140 -14.69 -14.19 -11.94
N HIS A 141 -13.43 -14.10 -11.49
CA HIS A 141 -12.85 -15.03 -10.51
C HIS A 141 -12.67 -14.31 -9.18
N VAL A 142 -13.06 -14.94 -8.07
CA VAL A 142 -12.74 -14.47 -6.72
C VAL A 142 -11.41 -15.07 -6.32
N MET A 143 -10.49 -14.23 -5.85
CA MET A 143 -9.08 -14.56 -5.66
C MET A 143 -8.58 -14.05 -4.30
N THR A 144 -7.63 -14.75 -3.70
CA THR A 144 -7.14 -14.48 -2.35
C THR A 144 -5.65 -14.12 -2.38
N ALA A 145 -5.34 -12.85 -2.07
CA ALA A 145 -3.98 -12.42 -1.83
C ALA A 145 -3.58 -12.74 -0.37
N GLN A 146 -2.33 -13.15 -0.14
CA GLN A 146 -1.75 -13.35 1.18
C GLN A 146 -0.49 -12.49 1.36
N ALA A 147 -0.29 -11.98 2.57
CA ALA A 147 0.98 -11.41 3.03
C ALA A 147 1.38 -12.11 4.34
N LYS A 148 2.68 -12.38 4.50
CA LYS A 148 3.24 -13.02 5.70
C LYS A 148 4.52 -12.30 6.11
N ASN A 149 4.60 -11.80 7.34
CA ASN A 149 5.80 -11.13 7.84
C ASN A 149 6.94 -12.11 8.15
N LYS A 150 8.09 -11.58 8.56
CA LYS A 150 9.30 -12.36 8.89
C LYS A 150 9.07 -13.37 10.03
N ASN A 151 8.26 -13.00 11.01
CA ASN A 151 8.11 -13.72 12.27
C ASN A 151 7.00 -14.77 12.22
N GLY A 152 6.11 -14.69 11.23
CA GLY A 152 5.13 -15.73 10.91
C GLY A 152 3.69 -15.25 10.80
N ASN A 153 3.40 -14.00 11.17
CA ASN A 153 2.06 -13.43 11.19
C ASN A 153 1.53 -13.19 9.77
N ILE A 154 0.24 -13.45 9.56
CA ILE A 154 -0.39 -13.61 8.25
C ILE A 154 -1.61 -12.70 8.15
N SER A 155 -1.81 -12.11 6.97
CA SER A 155 -3.10 -11.58 6.59
C SER A 155 -3.44 -11.95 5.16
N THR A 156 -4.74 -11.96 4.88
CA THR A 156 -5.30 -12.22 3.55
C THR A 156 -6.27 -11.12 3.16
N THR A 157 -6.47 -10.93 1.86
CA THR A 157 -7.54 -10.10 1.33
C THR A 157 -8.12 -10.74 0.07
N ASN A 158 -9.44 -10.79 0.01
CA ASN A 158 -10.17 -11.29 -1.16
C ASN A 158 -10.33 -10.16 -2.17
N PHE A 159 -10.24 -10.47 -3.45
CA PHE A 159 -10.45 -9.55 -4.55
C PHE A 159 -11.08 -10.24 -5.75
N THR A 160 -11.52 -9.45 -6.73
CA THR A 160 -12.16 -9.94 -7.94
C THR A 160 -11.25 -9.69 -9.13
N LEU A 161 -10.91 -10.76 -9.86
CA LEU A 161 -10.15 -10.71 -11.10
C LEU A 161 -11.11 -10.89 -12.29
N ALA A 162 -11.27 -9.84 -13.10
CA ALA A 162 -12.05 -9.91 -14.33
C ALA A 162 -11.15 -10.30 -15.50
N ILE A 163 -11.47 -11.40 -16.18
CA ILE A 163 -10.77 -11.89 -17.37
C ILE A 163 -11.70 -11.67 -18.57
N LYS A 164 -11.32 -10.79 -19.49
CA LYS A 164 -12.15 -10.36 -20.63
C LYS A 164 -11.78 -11.10 -21.91
N SER A 165 -12.78 -11.66 -22.60
CA SER A 165 -12.57 -12.29 -23.91
C SER A 165 -12.30 -11.24 -24.98
N LYS A 166 -11.77 -11.70 -26.13
CA LYS A 166 -11.55 -10.81 -27.28
C LYS A 166 -12.86 -10.26 -27.86
N GLU A 167 -13.93 -11.06 -27.93
CA GLU A 167 -15.24 -10.64 -28.43
C GLU A 167 -15.90 -9.60 -27.52
N GLU A 168 -15.74 -9.72 -26.20
CA GLU A 168 -16.29 -8.75 -25.24
C GLU A 168 -15.64 -7.37 -25.43
N TYR A 169 -14.32 -7.34 -25.63
CA TYR A 169 -13.59 -6.11 -25.94
C TYR A 169 -14.02 -5.51 -27.29
N GLU A 170 -14.18 -6.33 -28.33
CA GLU A 170 -14.63 -5.87 -29.66
C GLU A 170 -16.06 -5.31 -29.63
N GLN A 171 -16.96 -5.87 -28.80
CA GLN A 171 -18.30 -5.32 -28.58
C GLN A 171 -18.27 -3.98 -27.83
N ILE A 172 -17.41 -3.83 -26.81
CA ILE A 172 -17.23 -2.54 -26.11
C ILE A 172 -16.73 -1.47 -27.09
N VAL A 173 -15.73 -1.78 -27.92
CA VAL A 173 -15.21 -0.85 -28.94
C VAL A 173 -16.27 -0.51 -30.00
N ALA A 174 -17.06 -1.49 -30.45
CA ALA A 174 -18.14 -1.27 -31.43
C ALA A 174 -19.28 -0.39 -30.90
N ASN A 175 -19.55 -0.41 -29.58
CA ASN A 175 -20.56 0.45 -28.95
C ASN A 175 -20.03 1.86 -28.63
N VAL A 176 -18.72 2.02 -28.41
CA VAL A 176 -18.09 3.33 -28.12
C VAL A 176 -17.68 4.08 -29.39
N THR A 177 -17.44 3.39 -30.51
CA THR A 177 -17.16 4.04 -31.81
C THR A 177 -18.45 4.48 -32.52
N PRO A 178 -18.63 5.77 -32.87
CA PRO A 178 -19.81 6.20 -33.61
C PRO A 178 -19.86 5.54 -35.00
N LYS A 179 -20.88 4.71 -35.22
CA LYS A 179 -21.15 4.06 -36.52
C LYS A 179 -21.19 5.13 -37.62
N PRO A 180 -20.38 5.04 -38.68
CA PRO A 180 -20.24 6.12 -39.65
C PRO A 180 -21.59 6.41 -40.31
N ALA A 181 -22.06 7.66 -40.17
CA ALA A 181 -23.32 8.09 -40.74
C ALA A 181 -23.30 7.92 -42.26
N LYS A 182 -24.20 7.07 -42.79
CA LYS A 182 -24.40 6.94 -44.24
C LYS A 182 -24.76 8.33 -44.78
N LYS A 183 -23.88 8.92 -45.59
CA LYS A 183 -24.15 10.18 -46.29
C LYS A 183 -25.21 9.94 -47.37
N THR A 184 -26.48 10.09 -47.01
CA THR A 184 -27.57 10.16 -47.98
C THR A 184 -27.38 11.40 -48.84
N HIS A 185 -26.91 11.23 -50.07
CA HIS A 185 -26.70 12.32 -51.01
C HIS A 185 -28.05 12.94 -51.43
N LYS A 186 -28.53 13.94 -50.67
CA LYS A 186 -29.58 14.85 -51.16
C LYS A 186 -29.01 15.66 -52.34
N LYS A 187 -29.42 15.28 -53.54
CA LYS A 187 -29.09 15.95 -54.80
C LYS A 187 -29.67 17.37 -54.76
N MET A 188 -28.82 18.39 -54.60
CA MET A 188 -29.25 19.79 -54.72
C MET A 188 -29.41 20.12 -56.20
N GLN A 189 -30.65 20.29 -56.64
CA GLN A 189 -30.95 20.85 -57.96
C GLN A 189 -30.72 22.36 -57.92
N ARG A 190 -30.01 22.88 -58.92
CA ARG A 190 -29.95 24.32 -59.20
C ARG A 190 -31.05 24.63 -60.21
N ASP A 191 -31.84 25.64 -59.92
CA ASP A 191 -32.57 26.43 -60.92
C ASP A 191 -32.44 27.91 -60.52
N ASN A 192 -32.30 28.81 -61.50
CA ASN A 192 -31.85 30.19 -61.24
C ASN A 192 -32.53 31.22 -62.17
N SER A 193 -33.56 31.89 -61.64
CA SER A 193 -34.12 33.16 -62.14
C SER A 193 -35.11 33.71 -61.08
N GLY A 194 -35.41 35.00 -60.99
CA GLY A 194 -34.79 36.14 -61.66
C GLY A 194 -35.59 37.44 -61.51
N SER A 195 -35.38 38.17 -60.40
CA SER A 195 -36.09 39.43 -60.04
C SER A 195 -37.60 39.25 -59.70
N ASN A 196 -38.31 40.19 -59.09
CA ASN A 196 -38.01 41.59 -58.74
C ASN A 196 -38.72 42.03 -57.43
N SER A 197 -38.28 43.14 -56.81
CA SER A 197 -39.01 44.07 -55.89
C SER A 197 -39.97 43.51 -54.81
N SER A 198 -39.96 43.96 -53.55
CA SER A 198 -39.94 45.38 -53.16
C SER A 198 -39.49 45.62 -51.70
N ALA A 199 -39.51 46.88 -51.24
CA ALA A 199 -38.93 47.34 -49.98
C ALA A 199 -39.81 47.07 -48.72
N GLY A 200 -39.18 47.07 -47.54
CA GLY A 200 -39.86 46.88 -46.25
C GLY A 200 -38.93 46.97 -45.02
N ASN A 201 -38.37 48.14 -44.74
CA ASN A 201 -37.61 48.41 -43.51
C ASN A 201 -38.53 48.96 -42.40
N SER A 202 -38.47 48.41 -41.18
CA SER A 202 -38.85 49.10 -39.94
C SER A 202 -38.22 48.45 -38.70
N ASN A 203 -37.94 49.28 -37.69
CA ASN A 203 -37.01 49.05 -36.57
C ASN A 203 -37.76 48.96 -35.21
N SER A 204 -37.00 48.81 -34.10
CA SER A 204 -37.42 48.82 -32.68
C SER A 204 -38.01 47.49 -32.16
N GLY A 205 -37.81 47.05 -30.92
CA GLY A 205 -37.05 47.55 -29.75
C GLY A 205 -37.17 46.52 -28.60
N ASN A 206 -36.52 46.62 -27.42
CA ASN A 206 -35.85 47.74 -26.76
C ASN A 206 -34.82 47.26 -25.69
N THR A 207 -34.08 48.20 -25.08
CA THR A 207 -33.00 48.04 -24.09
C THR A 207 -33.13 49.07 -22.96
N SER A 208 -32.52 48.95 -21.76
CA SER A 208 -31.97 47.81 -20.99
C SER A 208 -31.69 48.27 -19.54
N SER A 209 -31.27 47.35 -18.65
CA SER A 209 -30.43 47.55 -17.45
C SER A 209 -30.85 48.49 -16.31
N GLY A 210 -30.72 47.99 -15.07
CA GLY A 210 -30.63 48.78 -13.83
C GLY A 210 -30.32 47.85 -12.65
N GLY A 211 -29.49 48.26 -11.68
CA GLY A 211 -29.11 47.40 -10.55
C GLY A 211 -28.18 48.03 -9.51
N THR A 212 -28.07 47.35 -8.37
CA THR A 212 -27.27 47.73 -7.19
C THR A 212 -26.77 46.49 -6.45
N TYR A 213 -25.54 46.52 -5.94
CA TYR A 213 -24.90 45.54 -5.05
C TYR A 213 -24.36 46.29 -3.80
N VAL A 214 -23.88 45.69 -2.71
CA VAL A 214 -23.57 44.28 -2.32
C VAL A 214 -24.18 44.05 -0.89
N GLU A 215 -23.86 43.12 0.03
CA GLU A 215 -22.89 42.02 0.25
C GLU A 215 -23.45 41.07 1.36
N PRO A 216 -22.86 39.89 1.65
CA PRO A 216 -22.74 38.69 0.81
C PRO A 216 -23.52 37.47 1.38
N GLU A 217 -23.89 36.52 0.51
CA GLU A 217 -24.15 35.14 0.94
C GLU A 217 -23.50 34.11 0.00
N ARG A 218 -23.27 32.90 0.51
CA ARG A 218 -22.36 31.88 -0.04
C ARG A 218 -22.82 31.35 -1.41
N PRO A 219 -22.03 31.49 -2.49
CA PRO A 219 -22.40 30.98 -3.80
C PRO A 219 -22.60 29.46 -3.81
N GLN A 220 -23.77 29.01 -4.27
CA GLN A 220 -23.99 27.63 -4.69
C GLN A 220 -23.17 27.34 -5.97
N PRO A 221 -22.70 26.10 -6.20
CA PRO A 221 -21.87 25.77 -7.36
C PRO A 221 -22.64 25.99 -8.66
N ALA A 222 -22.16 26.95 -9.48
CA ALA A 222 -22.78 27.31 -10.74
C ALA A 222 -22.88 26.11 -11.70
N GLN A 223 -24.03 25.99 -12.36
CA GLN A 223 -24.31 24.94 -13.34
C GLN A 223 -23.31 25.06 -14.52
N LYS A 224 -22.42 24.08 -14.68
CA LYS A 224 -21.35 24.13 -15.69
C LYS A 224 -21.95 24.25 -17.11
N PRO A 225 -21.45 25.17 -17.97
CA PRO A 225 -21.93 25.27 -19.35
C PRO A 225 -21.62 23.99 -20.13
N SER A 226 -22.64 23.47 -20.81
CA SER A 226 -22.70 22.09 -21.36
C SER A 226 -21.74 21.76 -22.51
N ASN A 227 -20.79 22.65 -22.85
CA ASN A 227 -20.07 22.63 -24.13
C ASN A 227 -18.60 23.09 -24.07
N LYS A 228 -17.94 23.05 -22.92
CA LYS A 228 -16.49 23.35 -22.82
C LYS A 228 -15.65 22.08 -22.63
N SER A 229 -15.20 21.52 -23.76
CA SER A 229 -14.14 20.50 -23.78
C SER A 229 -12.82 21.10 -23.32
N PHE A 230 -12.24 20.56 -22.25
CA PHE A 230 -10.86 20.88 -21.87
C PHE A 230 -9.91 20.28 -22.89
N MET A 231 -9.06 21.11 -23.49
CA MET A 231 -7.99 20.66 -24.37
C MET A 231 -6.75 20.35 -23.52
N PHE A 232 -6.22 19.15 -23.66
CA PHE A 232 -4.82 18.90 -23.32
C PHE A 232 -3.95 19.58 -24.39
N SER A 233 -2.78 20.09 -24.02
CA SER A 233 -1.88 20.85 -24.91
C SER A 233 -1.55 20.14 -26.22
N ASP A 234 -1.58 18.80 -26.18
CA ASP A 234 -1.02 17.93 -27.22
C ASP A 234 -2.09 17.50 -28.26
N GLY A 235 -3.22 18.22 -28.31
CA GLY A 235 -4.28 18.05 -29.32
C GLY A 235 -5.29 16.91 -29.04
N TYR A 236 -5.15 16.19 -27.93
CA TYR A 236 -6.08 15.14 -27.54
C TYR A 236 -7.30 15.68 -26.78
N ASN A 237 -8.45 15.04 -26.98
CA ASN A 237 -9.68 15.26 -26.23
C ASN A 237 -10.03 14.00 -25.42
N ILE A 238 -11.07 14.05 -24.58
CA ILE A 238 -11.43 12.92 -23.70
C ILE A 238 -11.77 11.61 -24.42
N GLN A 239 -12.19 11.67 -25.70
CA GLN A 239 -12.47 10.48 -26.52
C GLN A 239 -11.17 9.95 -27.18
N THR A 240 -10.26 10.83 -27.62
CA THR A 240 -9.01 10.42 -28.25
C THR A 240 -7.90 10.07 -27.25
N GLY A 241 -7.93 10.57 -26.01
CA GLY A 241 -6.98 10.20 -24.95
C GLY A 241 -6.99 8.70 -24.61
N LEU A 242 -8.19 8.10 -24.49
CA LEU A 242 -8.36 6.65 -24.33
C LEU A 242 -7.78 5.86 -25.52
N SER A 243 -7.86 6.42 -26.74
CA SER A 243 -7.25 5.83 -27.94
C SER A 243 -5.72 6.00 -28.02
N ALA A 244 -5.16 6.96 -27.28
CA ALA A 244 -3.72 7.19 -27.23
C ALA A 244 -3.03 6.18 -26.29
N CYS A 245 -3.56 5.99 -25.09
CA CYS A 245 -3.05 4.96 -24.15
C CYS A 245 -3.09 3.55 -24.76
N THR A 246 -4.16 3.19 -25.47
CA THR A 246 -4.33 1.84 -26.04
C THR A 246 -3.37 1.51 -27.20
N LYS A 247 -2.80 2.51 -27.90
CA LYS A 247 -1.81 2.26 -28.96
C LYS A 247 -0.46 1.75 -28.44
N ILE A 248 -0.07 2.12 -27.22
CA ILE A 248 1.21 1.69 -26.62
C ILE A 248 1.21 0.17 -26.35
N TYR A 249 0.07 -0.38 -25.91
CA TYR A 249 -0.02 -1.81 -25.56
C TYR A 249 0.06 -2.76 -26.76
N TRP A 250 -0.36 -2.33 -27.96
CA TRP A 250 -0.22 -3.14 -29.18
C TRP A 250 1.23 -3.30 -29.66
N ALA A 251 2.12 -2.35 -29.35
CA ALA A 251 3.54 -2.47 -29.69
C ALA A 251 4.21 -3.62 -28.92
N ILE A 252 3.87 -3.80 -27.64
CA ILE A 252 4.47 -4.81 -26.75
C ILE A 252 4.16 -6.24 -27.23
N PHE A 253 2.96 -6.48 -27.74
CA PHE A 253 2.55 -7.81 -28.26
C PHE A 253 3.22 -8.18 -29.59
N SER A 254 3.62 -7.20 -30.41
CA SER A 254 4.26 -7.45 -31.71
C SER A 254 5.70 -7.99 -31.55
N VAL A 255 6.47 -7.43 -30.61
CA VAL A 255 7.91 -7.70 -30.45
C VAL A 255 8.22 -9.13 -29.96
N ARG A 256 7.29 -9.81 -29.26
CA ARG A 256 7.55 -11.16 -28.71
C ARG A 256 7.32 -12.32 -29.68
N LYS A 257 6.64 -12.14 -30.83
CA LYS A 257 6.43 -13.23 -31.80
C LYS A 257 7.61 -13.49 -32.74
N SER A 258 8.56 -12.57 -32.85
CA SER A 258 9.72 -12.66 -33.76
C SER A 258 10.93 -13.43 -33.21
N LEU A 259 10.99 -13.75 -31.91
CA LEU A 259 12.18 -14.33 -31.27
C LEU A 259 12.18 -15.86 -31.09
N CYS A 260 11.12 -16.57 -31.49
CA CYS A 260 11.00 -18.02 -31.34
C CYS A 260 11.10 -18.83 -32.66
N ARG A 261 11.74 -18.29 -33.71
CA ARG A 261 12.11 -19.04 -34.93
C ARG A 261 13.49 -18.68 -35.48
N TYR A 262 14.56 -18.88 -34.69
CA TYR A 262 15.94 -18.83 -35.22
C TYR A 262 16.90 -19.80 -34.49
N LYS A 263 16.52 -21.08 -34.44
CA LYS A 263 17.41 -22.19 -34.06
C LYS A 263 17.15 -23.45 -34.89
N GLU A 264 17.45 -23.38 -36.19
CA GLU A 264 18.01 -24.50 -36.97
C GLU A 264 18.30 -24.03 -38.40
N TRP A 265 19.57 -24.13 -38.81
CA TRP A 265 20.06 -24.46 -40.15
C TRP A 265 21.60 -24.37 -40.10
N ARG A 266 22.29 -25.50 -40.11
CA ARG A 266 23.75 -25.55 -40.30
C ARG A 266 24.03 -25.65 -41.80
N GLY A 267 25.08 -24.96 -42.28
CA GLY A 267 25.93 -25.52 -43.33
C GLY A 267 26.18 -24.67 -44.58
N TYR A 268 27.47 -24.37 -44.76
CA TYR A 268 28.24 -24.55 -46.00
C TYR A 268 28.27 -23.49 -47.13
N TRP A 269 29.49 -23.38 -47.71
CA TRP A 269 29.93 -22.76 -48.97
C TRP A 269 30.13 -21.22 -49.07
N ASN A 270 31.29 -20.77 -48.59
CA ASN A 270 32.45 -20.26 -49.37
C ASN A 270 32.29 -19.18 -50.47
N ARG A 271 33.25 -18.24 -50.42
CA ARG A 271 33.67 -17.24 -51.45
C ARG A 271 32.64 -16.12 -51.72
N ILE A 272 33.07 -14.91 -52.08
CA ILE A 272 34.43 -14.38 -52.35
C ILE A 272 34.84 -13.44 -51.22
#